data_AF-A0A965KEM1-F1
#
_entry.id   AF-A0A965KEM1-F1
#
_cell.length_a   1.000
_cell.length_b   1.000
_cell.length_c   1.000
_cell.angle_alpha   90.00
_cell.angle_beta   90.00
_cell.angle_gamma   90.00
#
_symmetry.space_group_name_H-M   'P 1'
#
loop_
_entity.id
_entity.type
_entity.pdbx_description
1 polymer ?
#
loop_
_entity_poly.entity_id
_entity_poly.type
_entity_poly.pdbx_seq_one_letter_code
_entity_poly.pdbx_strand_id
1 'polypeptide(L)'
;KKAGYAQMGEEQFVAETDKSPGVLLASGYIAGGAIAGIVIAFLAGVLSETDAKLQKWAETSNPFFAGSNSDLLSLVPFALLTGFLYLVAREKLLRVPAPRSD
;
A
#
# COMPACT_ATOMS: atom_id res chain seq x y z
N LYS A 1 18.50 1.88 -28.67
CA LYS A 1 17.83 0.72 -28.02
C LYS A 1 16.83 -0.05 -28.90
N LYS A 2 16.66 0.25 -30.20
CA LYS A 2 15.69 -0.47 -31.08
C LYS A 2 16.20 -1.76 -31.74
N ALA A 3 17.50 -2.06 -31.69
CA ALA A 3 18.08 -3.20 -32.40
C ALA A 3 17.92 -4.56 -31.68
N GLY A 4 17.65 -4.58 -30.37
CA GLY A 4 17.56 -5.83 -29.58
C GLY A 4 16.25 -6.59 -29.76
N TYR A 5 15.11 -5.88 -29.77
CA TYR A 5 13.78 -6.51 -29.87
C TYR A 5 13.49 -7.15 -31.25
N ALA A 6 14.16 -6.69 -32.30
CA ALA A 6 13.98 -7.21 -33.66
C ALA A 6 14.65 -8.57 -33.89
N GLN A 7 15.52 -9.03 -32.98
CA GLN A 7 16.23 -10.30 -33.08
C GLN A 7 15.82 -11.32 -32.00
N MET A 8 14.90 -10.97 -31.11
CA MET A 8 14.40 -11.88 -30.08
C MET A 8 13.33 -12.81 -30.67
N GLY A 9 13.47 -14.11 -30.43
CA GLY A 9 12.39 -15.06 -30.65
C GLY A 9 11.19 -14.74 -29.74
N GLU A 10 10.01 -15.19 -30.13
CA GLU A 10 8.73 -14.90 -29.45
C GLU A 10 8.79 -15.22 -27.95
N GLU A 11 9.39 -16.37 -27.58
CA GLU A 11 9.57 -16.77 -26.18
C GLU A 11 10.47 -15.82 -25.38
N GLN A 12 11.56 -15.33 -25.98
CA GLN A 12 12.46 -14.37 -25.34
C GLN A 12 11.81 -12.99 -25.18
N PHE A 13 10.98 -12.60 -26.15
CA PHE A 13 10.23 -11.36 -26.09
C PHE A 13 9.19 -11.36 -24.96
N VAL A 14 8.48 -12.48 -24.77
CA VAL A 14 7.54 -12.66 -23.65
C VAL A 14 8.27 -12.64 -22.31
N ALA A 15 9.38 -13.38 -22.18
CA ALA A 15 10.16 -13.42 -20.94
C ALA A 15 10.77 -12.06 -20.54
N GLU A 16 11.12 -11.23 -21.52
CA GLU A 16 11.61 -9.87 -21.27
C GLU A 16 10.48 -8.92 -20.82
N THR A 17 9.26 -9.14 -21.36
CA THR A 17 8.07 -8.35 -21.01
C THR A 17 7.60 -8.62 -19.57
N ASP A 18 7.73 -9.87 -19.10
CA ASP A 18 7.43 -10.28 -17.72
C ASP A 18 8.35 -9.64 -16.66
N LYS A 19 9.47 -9.05 -17.08
CA LYS A 19 10.40 -8.32 -16.19
C LYS A 19 10.19 -6.81 -16.21
N SER A 20 9.14 -6.33 -16.87
CA SER A 20 8.88 -4.89 -16.93
C SER A 20 8.65 -4.29 -15.53
N PRO A 21 9.03 -3.03 -15.29
CA PRO A 21 8.83 -2.38 -13.99
C PRO A 21 7.38 -2.42 -13.49
N GLY A 22 6.41 -2.35 -14.41
CA GLY A 22 4.98 -2.45 -14.08
C GLY A 22 4.58 -3.84 -13.59
N VAL A 23 5.06 -4.91 -14.24
CA VAL A 23 4.79 -6.31 -13.83
C VAL A 23 5.45 -6.61 -12.48
N LEU A 24 6.67 -6.13 -12.24
CA LEU A 24 7.36 -6.29 -10.95
C LEU A 24 6.67 -5.52 -9.81
N LEU A 25 6.20 -4.29 -10.06
CA LEU A 25 5.44 -3.52 -9.09
C LEU A 25 4.11 -4.22 -8.75
N ALA A 26 3.34 -4.62 -9.78
CA ALA A 26 2.05 -5.26 -9.60
C ALA A 26 2.17 -6.60 -8.86
N SER A 27 3.13 -7.45 -9.26
CA SER A 27 3.39 -8.72 -8.57
C SER A 27 3.85 -8.53 -7.13
N GLY A 28 4.70 -7.52 -6.87
CA GLY A 28 5.08 -7.13 -5.51
C GLY A 28 3.88 -6.73 -4.64
N TYR A 29 2.94 -5.94 -5.17
CA TYR A 29 1.71 -5.59 -4.46
C TYR A 29 0.81 -6.79 -4.20
N ILE A 30 0.68 -7.71 -5.16
CA ILE A 30 -0.11 -8.93 -4.99
C ILE A 30 0.51 -9.83 -3.92
N ALA A 31 1.82 -10.12 -4.02
CA ALA A 31 2.52 -10.98 -3.08
C ALA A 31 2.54 -10.37 -1.67
N GLY A 32 2.79 -9.06 -1.55
CA GLY A 32 2.74 -8.35 -0.29
C GLY A 32 1.34 -8.38 0.34
N GLY A 33 0.29 -8.17 -0.45
CA GLY A 33 -1.09 -8.25 0.01
C GLY A 33 -1.46 -9.64 0.54
N ALA A 34 -1.04 -10.71 -0.15
CA ALA A 34 -1.27 -12.08 0.29
C ALA A 34 -0.57 -12.38 1.64
N ILE A 35 0.70 -12.00 1.78
CA ILE A 35 1.46 -12.20 3.03
C ILE A 35 0.82 -11.40 4.17
N ALA A 36 0.47 -10.14 3.94
CA ALA A 36 -0.20 -9.30 4.94
C ALA A 36 -1.54 -9.91 5.38
N GLY A 37 -2.34 -10.41 4.43
CA GLY A 37 -3.61 -11.10 4.72
C GLY A 37 -3.42 -12.34 5.61
N ILE A 38 -2.41 -13.17 5.31
CA ILE A 38 -2.09 -14.34 6.13
C ILE A 38 -1.68 -13.92 7.55
N VAL A 39 -0.79 -12.93 7.68
CA VAL A 39 -0.33 -12.43 8.99
C VAL A 39 -1.49 -11.88 9.81
N ILE A 40 -2.37 -11.08 9.21
CA ILE A 40 -3.54 -10.52 9.89
C ILE A 40 -4.50 -11.63 10.32
N ALA A 41 -4.72 -12.65 9.49
CA ALA A 41 -5.58 -13.78 9.84
C ALA A 41 -5.04 -14.56 11.05
N PHE A 42 -3.73 -14.80 11.11
CA PHE A 42 -3.09 -15.42 12.28
C PHE A 42 -3.22 -14.56 13.53
N LEU A 43 -2.95 -13.26 13.41
CA LEU A 43 -3.09 -12.31 14.53
C LEU A 43 -4.54 -12.28 15.02
N ALA A 44 -5.53 -12.22 14.13
CA ALA A 44 -6.94 -12.24 14.50
C ALA A 44 -7.32 -13.56 15.22
N GLY A 45 -6.81 -14.70 14.76
CA GLY A 45 -7.02 -15.98 15.43
C GLY A 45 -6.42 -16.04 16.84
N VAL A 46 -5.16 -15.61 16.99
CA VAL A 46 -4.43 -15.70 18.27
C VAL A 46 -4.85 -14.60 19.25
N LEU A 47 -5.15 -13.40 18.78
CA LEU A 47 -5.52 -12.24 19.61
C LEU A 47 -7.04 -12.07 19.76
N SER A 48 -7.86 -13.03 19.33
CA SER A 48 -9.33 -12.94 19.38
C SER A 48 -9.91 -12.46 20.73
N GLU A 49 -9.41 -12.97 21.86
CA GLU A 49 -9.85 -12.50 23.18
C GLU A 49 -9.41 -11.06 23.50
N THR A 50 -8.23 -10.67 23.04
CA THR A 50 -7.70 -9.31 23.20
C THR A 50 -8.49 -8.33 22.34
N ASP A 51 -8.83 -8.74 21.11
CA ASP A 51 -9.66 -7.98 20.17
C ASP A 51 -11.05 -7.72 20.76
N ALA A 52 -11.70 -8.76 21.31
CA ALA A 52 -13.00 -8.63 21.97
C ALA A 52 -12.97 -7.67 23.19
N LYS A 53 -11.89 -7.71 23.99
CA LYS A 53 -11.70 -6.77 25.11
C LYS A 53 -11.49 -5.34 24.63
N LEU A 54 -10.70 -5.14 23.58
CA LEU A 54 -10.48 -3.84 22.97
C LEU A 54 -11.78 -3.27 22.40
N GLN A 55 -12.55 -4.08 21.68
CA GLN A 55 -13.83 -3.69 21.10
C GLN A 55 -14.81 -3.21 22.18
N LYS A 56 -14.98 -4.00 23.25
CA LYS A 56 -15.88 -3.63 24.35
C LYS A 56 -15.44 -2.34 25.07
N TRP A 57 -14.13 -2.18 25.28
CA TRP A 57 -13.59 -0.95 25.82
C TRP A 57 -13.86 0.24 24.90
N ALA A 58 -13.66 0.07 23.59
CA ALA A 58 -13.85 1.10 22.59
C ALA A 58 -15.33 1.51 22.48
N GLU A 59 -16.27 0.57 22.49
CA GLU A 59 -17.71 0.87 22.52
C GLU A 59 -18.12 1.71 23.74
N THR A 60 -17.50 1.46 24.89
CA THR A 60 -17.86 2.16 26.14
C THR A 60 -17.15 3.50 26.29
N SER A 61 -15.91 3.60 25.80
CA SER A 61 -15.00 4.70 26.14
C SER A 61 -14.65 5.61 24.96
N ASN A 62 -14.92 5.18 23.72
CA ASN A 62 -14.57 5.94 22.52
C ASN A 62 -15.83 6.42 21.77
N PRO A 63 -16.16 7.73 21.84
CA PRO A 63 -17.34 8.30 21.18
C PRO A 63 -17.27 8.32 19.64
N PHE A 64 -16.12 7.97 19.06
CA PHE A 64 -15.91 7.84 17.62
C PHE A 64 -15.81 6.37 17.16
N PHE A 65 -16.02 5.40 18.06
CA PHE A 65 -16.00 3.98 17.70
C PHE A 65 -17.35 3.50 17.17
N ALA A 66 -18.45 3.95 17.77
CA ALA A 66 -19.81 3.57 17.40
C ALA A 66 -20.78 4.76 17.49
N GLY A 67 -21.93 4.67 16.80
CA GLY A 67 -22.97 5.71 16.79
C GLY A 67 -22.80 6.74 15.68
N SER A 68 -23.48 7.90 15.79
CA SER A 68 -23.56 8.90 14.71
C SER A 68 -22.22 9.55 14.33
N ASN A 69 -21.21 9.41 15.18
CA ASN A 69 -19.88 9.99 15.00
C ASN A 69 -18.81 8.95 14.60
N SER A 70 -19.20 7.70 14.32
CA SER A 70 -18.26 6.61 13.99
C SER A 70 -17.34 6.96 12.81
N ASP A 71 -17.86 7.70 11.84
CA ASP A 71 -17.16 7.98 10.60
C ASP A 71 -16.09 9.06 10.77
N LEU A 72 -16.14 9.87 11.83
CA LEU A 72 -15.17 10.94 12.07
C LEU A 72 -13.75 10.39 12.28
N LEU A 73 -13.61 9.21 12.87
CA LEU A 73 -12.31 8.58 13.06
C LEU A 73 -11.68 8.17 11.72
N SER A 74 -12.51 7.82 10.72
CA SER A 74 -12.05 7.48 9.37
C SER A 74 -11.49 8.68 8.60
N LEU A 75 -11.89 9.91 8.97
CA LEU A 75 -11.34 11.12 8.37
C LEU A 75 -9.86 11.33 8.70
N VAL A 76 -9.37 10.75 9.81
CA VAL A 76 -7.97 10.89 10.23
C VAL A 76 -7.00 10.24 9.22
N PRO A 77 -7.09 8.93 8.90
CA PRO A 77 -6.20 8.33 7.90
C PRO A 77 -6.38 8.98 6.52
N PHE A 78 -7.60 9.38 6.14
CA PHE A 78 -7.83 10.11 4.90
C PHE A 78 -7.09 11.45 4.87
N ALA A 79 -7.25 12.28 5.90
CA ALA A 79 -6.59 13.57 6.03
C ALA A 79 -5.06 13.43 6.08
N LEU A 80 -4.54 12.38 6.74
CA LEU A 80 -3.11 12.07 6.74
C LEU A 80 -2.60 11.75 5.34
N LEU A 81 -3.32 10.92 4.57
CA LEU A 81 -2.97 10.62 3.18
C LEU A 81 -3.03 11.88 2.30
N THR A 82 -4.10 12.68 2.41
CA THR A 82 -4.24 13.93 1.67
C THR A 82 -3.11 14.91 2.03
N GLY A 83 -2.80 15.06 3.31
CA GLY A 83 -1.71 15.91 3.79
C GLY A 83 -0.34 15.44 3.30
N PHE A 84 -0.09 14.13 3.34
CA PHE A 84 1.12 13.54 2.78
C PHE A 84 1.26 13.84 1.28
N LEU A 85 0.21 13.58 0.50
CA LEU A 85 0.21 13.88 -0.94
C LEU A 85 0.37 15.37 -1.23
N TYR A 86 -0.24 16.24 -0.41
CA TYR A 86 -0.05 17.68 -0.51
C TYR A 86 1.41 18.10 -0.28
N LEU A 87 2.09 17.51 0.71
CA LEU A 87 3.51 17.77 0.97
C LEU A 87 4.41 17.25 -0.15
N VAL A 88 4.11 16.10 -0.72
CA VAL A 88 4.80 15.55 -1.90
C VAL A 88 4.60 16.47 -3.11
N ALA A 89 3.37 16.91 -3.38
CA ALA A 89 3.06 17.85 -4.46
C ALA A 89 3.76 19.22 -4.29
N ARG A 90 4.05 19.61 -3.05
CA ARG A 90 4.83 20.81 -2.72
C ARG A 90 6.33 20.60 -2.76
N GLU A 91 6.79 19.44 -3.25
CA GLU A 91 8.20 19.00 -3.30
C GLU A 91 8.91 19.01 -1.93
N LYS A 92 8.16 19.05 -0.83
CA LYS A 92 8.72 19.01 0.53
C LYS A 92 9.10 17.61 0.97
N LEU A 93 8.51 16.58 0.34
CA LEU A 93 8.77 15.16 0.57
C LEU A 93 8.98 14.45 -0.77
N LEU A 94 9.79 13.38 -0.77
CA LEU A 94 10.07 12.53 -1.94
C LEU A 94 10.56 13.29 -3.20
N ARG A 95 11.33 14.36 -3.01
CA ARG A 95 11.88 15.15 -4.13
C ARG A 95 12.85 14.31 -4.95
N VAL A 96 12.64 14.29 -6.27
CA VAL A 96 13.59 13.66 -7.20
C VAL A 96 14.80 14.59 -7.35
N PRO A 97 16.04 14.11 -7.10
CA PRO A 97 17.24 14.90 -7.31
C PRO A 97 17.35 15.36 -8.77
N ALA A 98 17.81 16.59 -8.99
CA ALA A 98 17.99 17.13 -10.34
C ALA A 98 18.95 16.24 -11.16
N PRO A 99 18.68 16.03 -12.46
CA PRO A 99 19.58 15.25 -13.31
C PRO A 99 20.95 15.93 -13.37
N ARG A 100 22.01 15.13 -13.17
CA ARG A 100 23.40 15.57 -13.34
C ARG A 100 23.60 15.98 -14.81
N SER A 101 24.03 17.22 -15.01
CA SER A 101 24.53 17.69 -16.30
C SER A 101 25.99 17.24 -16.43
N ASP A 102 26.17 16.06 -17.00
CA ASP A 102 27.47 15.58 -17.47
C ASP A 102 27.54 15.73 -19.00
#